data_AF-A0A381X7S9-F1
#
_entry.id   AF-A0A381X7S9-F1
#
_cell.length_a   1.000
_cell.length_b   1.000
_cell.length_c   1.000
_cell.angle_alpha   90.00
_cell.angle_beta   90.00
_cell.angle_gamma   90.00
#
_symmetry.space_group_name_H-M   'P 1'
#
loop_
_entity.id
_entity.type
_entity.pdbx_description
1 polymer ?
#
loop_
_entity_poly.entity_id
_entity_poly.type
_entity_poly.pdbx_seq_one_letter_code
_entity_poly.pdbx_strand_id
1 'polypeptide(L)' 'MKENSNITIIGNTTWGQAIATLINKEKAGVQILCRTELEAKNRINKLDKLKSLPPTIQLSSDISTIGNSELIILAFPSQS' A
#
# COMPACT_ATOMS: atom_id res chain seq x y z
N MET A 1 4.49 7.89 -23.38
CA MET A 1 4.93 7.06 -22.24
C MET A 1 3.91 7.26 -21.14
N LYS A 2 3.27 6.21 -20.61
CA LYS A 2 2.47 6.38 -19.37
C LYS A 2 3.48 6.65 -18.26
N GLU A 3 3.46 7.84 -17.69
CA GLU A 3 4.19 8.14 -16.47
C GLU A 3 3.78 7.10 -15.42
N ASN A 4 4.75 6.47 -14.76
CA ASN A 4 4.48 5.57 -13.66
C ASN A 4 3.96 6.43 -12.50
N SER A 5 2.66 6.68 -12.45
CA SER A 5 2.06 7.45 -11.36
C SER A 5 2.42 6.82 -10.02
N ASN A 6 2.94 7.64 -9.11
CA ASN A 6 3.30 7.25 -7.75
C ASN A 6 2.07 7.39 -6.85
N ILE A 7 1.45 6.25 -6.53
CA ILE A 7 0.25 6.18 -5.70
C ILE A 7 0.61 5.68 -4.30
N THR A 8 0.21 6.44 -3.28
CA THR A 8 0.37 6.02 -1.89
C THR A 8 -0.97 5.69 -1.26
N ILE A 9 -1.09 4.48 -0.71
CA ILE A 9 -2.25 4.06 0.07
C ILE A 9 -1.88 4.14 1.54
N ILE A 10 -2.60 4.93 2.32
CA ILE A 10 -2.44 4.99 3.76
C ILE A 10 -3.35 3.92 4.38
N GLY A 11 -2.76 3.00 5.12
CA GLY A 11 -3.46 1.91 5.80
C GLY A 11 -3.13 0.53 5.21
N ASN A 12 -2.41 -0.29 5.97
CA ASN A 12 -2.06 -1.67 5.60
C ASN A 12 -3.13 -2.70 6.00
N THR A 13 -4.39 -2.28 6.08
CA THR A 13 -5.50 -3.20 6.35
C THR A 13 -5.91 -3.95 5.08
N THR A 14 -6.86 -4.88 5.20
CA THR A 14 -7.46 -5.61 4.07
C THR A 14 -7.75 -4.70 2.88
N TRP A 15 -8.44 -3.58 3.10
CA TRP A 15 -8.86 -2.71 2.02
C TRP A 15 -7.68 -2.02 1.35
N GLY A 16 -6.71 -1.53 2.13
CA GLY A 16 -5.51 -0.93 1.58
C GLY A 16 -4.68 -1.92 0.75
N GLN A 17 -4.54 -3.16 1.22
CA GLN A 17 -3.85 -4.22 0.47
C GLN A 17 -4.62 -4.64 -0.80
N ALA A 18 -5.95 -4.73 -0.74
CA ALA A 18 -6.78 -5.08 -1.88
C ALA A 18 -6.72 -4.01 -2.97
N ILE A 19 -6.85 -2.73 -2.60
CA ILE A 19 -6.73 -1.59 -3.52
C ILE A 19 -5.33 -1.57 -4.14
N ALA A 20 -4.27 -1.74 -3.34
CA ALA A 20 -2.89 -1.78 -3.83
C ALA A 20 -2.71 -2.89 -4.86
N THR A 21 -3.25 -4.08 -4.58
CA THR A 21 -3.16 -5.23 -5.49
C THR A 21 -3.87 -4.96 -6.82
N LEU A 22 -5.03 -4.30 -6.81
CA LEU A 22 -5.76 -3.94 -8.03
C LEU A 22 -5.00 -2.88 -8.84
N ILE A 23 -4.48 -1.84 -8.19
CA ILE A 23 -3.69 -0.79 -8.85
C ILE A 23 -2.40 -1.35 -9.46
N ASN A 24 -1.71 -2.23 -8.73
CA ASN A 24 -0.48 -2.86 -9.19
C ASN A 24 -0.68 -3.71 -10.46
N LYS A 25 -1.87 -4.29 -10.66
CA LYS A 25 -2.19 -5.05 -11.89
C LYS A 25 -2.21 -4.17 -13.14
N GLU A 26 -2.49 -2.88 -12.98
CA GLU A 26 -2.47 -1.89 -14.07
C GLU A 26 -1.06 -1.33 -14.36
N LYS A 27 -0.02 -1.94 -13.77
CA LYS A 27 1.40 -1.55 -13.89
C LYS A 27 1.69 -0.12 -13.38
N ALA A 28 0.88 0.41 -12.47
CA ALA A 28 1.16 1.66 -11.78
C ALA A 28 2.10 1.45 -10.57
N GLY A 29 2.88 2.48 -10.23
CA GLY A 29 3.71 2.48 -9.03
C GLY A 29 2.84 2.64 -7.79
N VAL A 30 2.77 1.63 -6.94
CA VAL A 30 1.95 1.70 -5.71
C VAL A 30 2.74 1.28 -4.48
N GLN A 31 2.59 2.08 -3.43
CA GLN A 31 3.14 1.80 -2.11
C GLN A 31 2.06 1.94 -1.04
N ILE A 32 2.25 1.24 0.07
CA ILE A 32 1.38 1.28 1.23
C ILE A 32 2.16 1.90 2.39
N LEU A 33 1.64 3.01 2.91
CA LEU A 33 2.08 3.59 4.17
C LEU A 33 1.41 2.87 5.34
N CYS A 34 2.23 2.20 6.14
CA CYS A 34 1.89 1.46 7.34
C CYS A 34 2.00 2.36 8.57
N ARG A 35 1.25 2.04 9.62
CA ARG A 35 1.30 2.81 10.88
C ARG A 35 2.59 2.56 11.64
N THR A 36 3.14 1.35 11.55
CA THR A 36 4.33 0.93 12.29
C THR A 36 5.31 0.19 11.41
N GLU A 37 6.59 0.17 11.79
CA GLU A 37 7.62 -0.64 11.11
C GLU A 37 7.28 -2.13 11.13
N LEU A 38 6.65 -2.61 12.21
CA LEU A 38 6.24 -4.01 12.33
C LEU A 38 5.23 -4.38 11.25
N GLU A 39 4.25 -3.50 11.00
CA GLU A 39 3.31 -3.66 9.89
C GLU A 39 4.01 -3.60 8.53
N ALA A 40 4.99 -2.72 8.35
CA ALA A 40 5.73 -2.61 7.10
C ALA A 40 6.56 -3.87 6.79
N LYS A 41 7.09 -4.53 7.82
CA LYS A 41 7.81 -5.81 7.70
C LYS A 41 6.87 -6.99 7.45
N ASN A 42 5.61 -6.89 7.89
CA ASN A 42 4.64 -7.98 7.79
C ASN A 42 3.77 -7.85 6.53
N ARG A 43 4.19 -8.53 5.45
CA ARG A 43 3.50 -8.55 4.15
C ARG A 43 2.33 -9.55 4.08
N ILE A 44 1.96 -10.17 5.21
CA ILE A 44 0.91 -11.19 5.26
C ILE A 44 -0.46 -10.49 5.29
N ASN A 45 -1.30 -10.83 4.31
CA ASN A 45 -2.69 -10.41 4.34
C ASN A 45 -3.44 -11.20 5.43
N LYS A 46 -4.09 -10.51 6.37
CA LYS A 46 -4.83 -11.16 7.46
C LYS A 46 -5.97 -12.05 6.96
N LEU A 47 -6.56 -11.73 5.80
CA LEU A 47 -7.68 -12.48 5.24
C LEU A 47 -7.26 -13.70 4.43
N ASP A 48 -6.09 -13.64 3.81
CA ASP A 48 -5.64 -14.71 2.92
C ASP A 48 -4.17 -14.99 3.20
N LYS A 49 -3.92 -15.77 4.27
CA LYS A 49 -2.56 -16.20 4.68
C LYS A 49 -1.82 -16.94 3.56
N LEU A 50 -2.53 -17.36 2.52
CA LEU A 50 -2.01 -18.07 1.34
C LEU A 50 -1.53 -17.14 0.23
N LYS A 51 -1.89 -15.85 0.25
CA LYS A 51 -1.46 -14.88 -0.78
C LYS A 51 -0.69 -13.72 -0.13
N SER A 52 0.62 -13.76 -0.30
CA SER A 52 1.48 -12.62 -0.01
C SER A 52 1.14 -11.45 -0.94
N LEU A 53 1.28 -10.24 -0.41
CA LEU A 53 1.21 -9.03 -1.23
C LEU A 53 2.27 -9.12 -2.35
N PRO A 54 1.95 -8.75 -3.61
CA PRO A 54 2.94 -8.77 -4.68
C PRO A 54 4.23 -8.04 -4.29
N PRO A 55 5.42 -8.59 -4.61
CA PRO A 55 6.70 -8.03 -4.17
C PRO A 55 6.95 -6.62 -4.71
N THR A 56 6.30 -6.27 -5.82
CA THR A 56 6.32 -4.95 -6.46
C THR A 56 5.65 -3.87 -5.62
N ILE A 57 4.74 -4.23 -4.71
CA ILE A 57 4.08 -3.28 -3.80
C ILE A 57 5.00 -3.03 -2.61
N GLN A 58 5.44 -1.78 -2.47
CA GLN A 58 6.31 -1.38 -1.37
C GLN A 58 5.48 -1.12 -0.12
N LEU A 59 5.99 -1.55 1.02
CA LEU A 59 5.43 -1.27 2.34
C LEU A 59 6.46 -0.41 3.08
N SER A 60 6.03 0.74 3.59
CA SER A 60 6.88 1.64 4.35
C SER A 60 6.11 2.15 5.56
N SER A 61 6.80 2.47 6.64
CA SER A 61 6.26 3.26 7.76
C SER A 61 6.81 4.69 7.78
N ASP A 62 7.64 5.05 6.80
CA ASP A 62 8.20 6.38 6.67
C ASP A 62 7.19 7.31 5.99
N ILE A 63 6.73 8.33 6.72
CA ILE A 63 5.75 9.29 6.24
C ILE A 63 6.28 10.19 5.12
N SER A 64 7.60 10.31 4.98
CA SER A 64 8.24 11.08 3.91
C SER A 64 7.83 10.59 2.51
N THR A 65 7.43 9.31 2.42
CA THR A 65 6.93 8.66 1.20
C THR A 65 5.70 9.35 0.60
N ILE A 66 4.90 10.05 1.40
CA ILE A 66 3.75 10.83 0.93
C ILE A 66 4.19 11.97 0.00
N GLY A 67 5.35 12.61 0.27
CA GLY A 67 5.78 13.82 -0.43
C GLY A 67 5.98 13.65 -1.95
N ASN A 68 6.22 12.42 -2.40
CA ASN A 68 6.44 12.09 -3.81
C ASN A 68 5.21 11.47 -4.50
N SER A 69 4.04 11.52 -3.85
CA SER A 69 2.82 10.88 -4.33
C SER A 69 2.00 11.82 -5.21
N GLU A 70 1.57 11.35 -6.37
CA GLU A 70 0.61 12.05 -7.24
C GLU A 70 -0.83 11.84 -6.75
N LEU A 71 -1.09 10.71 -6.11
CA LEU A 71 -2.38 10.35 -5.53
C LEU A 71 -2.18 9.70 -4.16
N ILE A 72 -2.97 10.15 -3.20
CA ILE A 72 -3.05 9.57 -1.87
C ILE A 72 -4.44 8.97 -1.67
N ILE A 73 -4.50 7.70 -1.27
CA ILE A 73 -5.73 6.98 -0.95
C ILE A 73 -5.74 6.68 0.54
N LEU A 74 -6.79 7.14 1.24
CA LEU A 74 -6.98 6.86 2.66
C LEU A 74 -7.83 5.58 2.82
N ALA A 75 -7.21 4.49 3.28
CA ALA A 75 -7.83 3.18 3.42
C ALA A 75 -7.58 2.57 4.82
N PHE A 76 -7.87 3.37 5.84
CA PHE A 76 -7.78 2.98 7.25
C PHE A 76 -9.13 3.18 7.96
N PRO A 77 -9.37 2.48 9.09
CA PRO A 77 -10.57 2.67 9.89
C PRO A 77 -10.75 4.14 10.28
N SER A 78 -11.97 4.67 10.13
CA SER A 78 -12.28 6.05 10.56
C SER A 78 -12.23 6.23 12.08
N GLN A 79 -12.27 5.11 12.82
CA GLN A 79 -12.15 5.05 14.27
C GLN A 79 -11.13 3.96 14.60
N SER A 80 -10.16 4.28 15.46
CA SER A 80 -9.12 3.35 15.94
C SER A 80 -9.10 3.35 17.45
#